data_AF-A0A2A5WN20-F1
#
_entry.id   AF-A0A2A5WN20-F1
#
_cell.length_a   1.000
_cell.length_b   1.000
_cell.length_c   1.000
_cell.angle_alpha   90.00
_cell.angle_beta   90.00
_cell.angle_gamma   90.00
#
_symmetry.space_group_name_H-M   'P 1'
#
loop_
_entity.id
_entity.type
_entity.pdbx_description
1 polymer ?
#
loop_
_entity_poly.entity_id
_entity_poly.type
_entity_poly.pdbx_seq_one_letter_code
_entity_poly.pdbx_strand_id
1 'polypeptide(L)'
;MAMAAINQADVDDEQRRRLAKNPGRLTAVAFFTAALVIFPVIVPFFQSLGLSMTDIFILEAMFAGFVVLLEVPSGYLADMLGRKLALILGSACWLLSHLFLLFATDFWSLVLFEFTAAIAVALISGSDIALLYDSLLALDVDEPTKLRAMGRVQSARSWSQAITAILGGMLVIWSFEPVLVAQTLFAAGPFVLAFTLVEAPRSDPSDDHRTNVRNVTEMFLPRDTSEICLSR
;
A
#
# COMPACT_ATOMS: atom_id res chain seq x y z
N MET A 1 0.89 26.76 -19.16
CA MET A 1 2.11 25.97 -19.46
C MET A 1 3.30 26.62 -18.75
N ALA A 2 3.24 26.64 -17.41
CA ALA A 2 4.36 26.97 -16.54
C ALA A 2 4.42 25.81 -15.54
N MET A 3 5.20 24.77 -15.88
CA MET A 3 5.66 23.81 -14.89
C MET A 3 6.46 24.62 -13.88
N ALA A 4 5.95 24.76 -12.66
CA ALA A 4 6.74 25.21 -11.53
C ALA A 4 7.95 24.28 -11.44
N ALA A 5 9.08 24.77 -11.93
CA ALA A 5 10.34 24.09 -11.80
C ALA A 5 10.59 23.94 -10.30
N ILE A 6 10.54 22.70 -9.82
CA ILE A 6 11.17 22.35 -8.54
C ILE A 6 12.55 22.98 -8.61
N ASN A 7 12.88 23.88 -7.69
CA ASN A 7 14.20 24.45 -7.61
C ASN A 7 15.15 23.30 -7.24
N GLN A 8 15.70 22.64 -8.26
CA GLN A 8 16.58 21.48 -8.17
C GLN A 8 17.84 21.75 -7.30
N ALA A 9 18.06 23.00 -6.91
CA ALA A 9 19.18 23.49 -6.11
C ALA A 9 19.08 23.22 -4.60
N ASP A 10 17.92 22.80 -4.06
CA ASP A 10 17.75 22.60 -2.60
C ASP A 10 17.94 21.14 -2.11
N VAL A 11 18.17 20.17 -2.99
CA VAL A 11 18.45 18.79 -2.57
C VAL A 11 19.96 18.61 -2.40
N ASP A 12 20.43 18.71 -1.17
CA ASP A 12 21.84 18.51 -0.82
C ASP A 12 22.37 17.14 -1.30
N ASP A 13 23.67 17.06 -1.57
CA ASP A 13 24.33 15.84 -2.07
C ASP A 13 24.15 14.66 -1.09
N GLU A 14 24.08 14.92 0.22
CA GLU A 14 23.76 13.90 1.20
C GLU A 14 22.34 13.34 1.00
N GLN A 15 21.36 14.21 0.78
CA GLN A 15 19.98 13.82 0.55
C GLN A 15 19.84 13.03 -0.76
N ARG A 16 20.52 13.43 -1.84
CA ARG A 16 20.57 12.64 -3.09
C ARG A 16 21.13 11.24 -2.86
N ARG A 17 22.24 11.11 -2.11
CA ARG A 17 22.82 9.80 -1.75
C ARG A 17 21.87 8.93 -0.94
N ARG A 18 21.05 9.54 -0.07
CA ARG A 18 20.06 8.83 0.75
C ARG A 18 18.86 8.39 -0.09
N LEU A 19 18.34 9.24 -0.97
CA LEU A 19 17.25 8.93 -1.90
C LEU A 19 17.64 7.85 -2.92
N ALA A 20 18.89 7.81 -3.37
CA ALA A 20 19.38 6.78 -4.29
C ALA A 20 19.24 5.34 -3.74
N LYS A 21 19.09 5.19 -2.42
CA LYS A 21 18.86 3.88 -1.77
C LYS A 21 17.38 3.48 -1.74
N ASN A 22 16.45 4.42 -1.94
CA ASN A 22 15.01 4.16 -1.85
C ASN A 22 14.51 3.09 -2.84
N PRO A 23 14.91 3.05 -4.12
CA PRO A 23 14.40 2.04 -5.05
C PRO A 23 14.67 0.61 -4.59
N GLY A 24 15.87 0.32 -4.09
CA GLY A 24 16.21 -0.99 -3.54
C GLY A 24 15.44 -1.31 -2.25
N ARG A 25 15.34 -0.33 -1.35
CA ARG A 25 14.60 -0.48 -0.08
C ARG A 25 13.10 -0.69 -0.31
N LEU A 26 12.50 0.07 -1.23
CA LEU A 26 11.09 -0.08 -1.60
C LEU A 26 10.82 -1.40 -2.30
N THR A 27 11.76 -1.90 -3.11
CA THR A 27 11.67 -3.27 -3.66
C THR A 27 11.64 -4.31 -2.55
N ALA A 28 12.48 -4.16 -1.52
CA ALA A 28 12.46 -5.06 -0.36
C ALA A 28 11.16 -4.93 0.46
N VAL A 29 10.70 -3.70 0.76
CA VAL A 29 9.42 -3.45 1.43
C VAL A 29 8.28 -4.10 0.66
N ALA A 30 8.23 -3.92 -0.66
CA ALA A 30 7.21 -4.52 -1.51
C ALA A 30 7.27 -6.05 -1.52
N PHE A 31 8.47 -6.63 -1.54
CA PHE A 31 8.65 -8.08 -1.43
C PHE A 31 8.04 -8.62 -0.12
N PHE A 32 8.41 -8.05 1.03
CA PHE A 32 7.90 -8.52 2.32
C PHE A 32 6.42 -8.17 2.54
N THR A 33 5.92 -7.06 2.00
CA THR A 33 4.48 -6.74 2.08
C THR A 33 3.65 -7.72 1.27
N ALA A 34 4.13 -8.13 0.09
CA ALA A 34 3.47 -9.11 -0.77
C ALA A 34 3.68 -10.56 -0.32
N ALA A 35 4.50 -10.79 0.71
CA ALA A 35 4.73 -12.11 1.29
C ALA A 35 3.48 -12.56 2.06
N LEU A 36 2.66 -13.38 1.40
CA LEU A 36 1.38 -13.88 1.90
C LEU A 36 1.44 -15.41 2.02
N VAL A 37 2.07 -15.87 3.09
CA VAL A 37 2.22 -17.29 3.45
C VAL A 37 0.89 -17.93 3.80
N ILE A 38 -0.01 -17.19 4.46
CA ILE A 38 -1.32 -17.69 4.89
C ILE A 38 -2.33 -17.83 3.74
N PHE A 39 -2.21 -17.00 2.70
CA PHE A 39 -3.22 -16.87 1.63
C PHE A 39 -3.62 -18.18 0.92
N PRO A 40 -2.72 -19.11 0.53
CA PRO A 40 -3.13 -20.38 -0.07
C PRO A 40 -3.96 -21.28 0.85
N VAL A 41 -3.92 -21.05 2.16
CA VAL A 41 -4.56 -21.89 3.19
C VAL A 41 -5.50 -21.11 4.11
N ILE A 42 -5.80 -19.85 3.77
CA ILE A 42 -6.60 -18.94 4.59
C ILE A 42 -8.05 -19.42 4.73
N VAL A 43 -8.64 -19.91 3.64
CA VAL A 43 -10.01 -20.46 3.64
C VAL A 43 -10.08 -21.72 4.52
N PRO A 44 -9.22 -22.75 4.33
CA PRO A 44 -9.15 -23.87 5.27
C PRO A 44 -8.92 -23.46 6.73
N PHE A 45 -8.10 -22.44 6.97
CA PHE A 45 -7.86 -21.92 8.32
C PHE A 45 -9.16 -21.33 8.92
N PHE A 46 -9.88 -20.48 8.19
CA PHE A 46 -11.16 -19.92 8.67
C PHE A 46 -12.20 -21.01 8.90
N GLN A 47 -12.27 -22.02 8.03
CA GLN A 47 -13.14 -23.18 8.24
C GLN A 47 -12.75 -23.99 9.49
N SER A 48 -11.46 -24.06 9.82
CA SER A 48 -10.99 -24.73 11.05
C SER A 48 -11.45 -24.01 12.32
N LEU A 49 -11.78 -22.71 12.24
CA LEU A 49 -12.40 -21.91 13.31
C LEU A 49 -13.93 -22.07 13.35
N GLY A 50 -14.51 -22.91 12.50
CA GLY A 50 -15.95 -23.22 12.46
C GLY A 50 -16.77 -22.30 11.55
N LEU A 51 -16.14 -21.44 10.74
CA LEU A 51 -16.85 -20.58 9.79
C LEU A 51 -17.40 -21.39 8.61
N SER A 52 -18.61 -21.04 8.18
CA SER A 52 -19.16 -21.52 6.92
C SER A 52 -18.56 -20.78 5.72
N MET A 53 -18.71 -21.33 4.51
CA MET A 53 -18.30 -20.61 3.30
C MET A 53 -19.04 -19.27 3.15
N THR A 54 -20.30 -19.18 3.61
CA THR A 54 -21.06 -17.93 3.60
C THR A 54 -20.42 -16.89 4.50
N ASP A 55 -20.00 -17.27 5.71
CA ASP A 55 -19.32 -16.35 6.64
C ASP A 55 -18.00 -15.85 6.05
N ILE A 56 -17.24 -16.74 5.40
CA ILE A 56 -15.97 -16.38 4.73
C ILE A 56 -16.21 -15.37 3.61
N PHE A 57 -17.21 -15.57 2.74
CA PHE A 57 -17.51 -14.59 1.69
C PHE A 57 -18.03 -13.25 2.25
N ILE A 58 -18.78 -13.27 3.36
CA ILE A 58 -19.19 -12.04 4.05
C ILE A 58 -17.95 -11.31 4.59
N LEU A 59 -17.03 -12.03 5.20
CA LEU A 59 -15.78 -11.49 5.74
C LEU A 59 -14.93 -10.83 4.63
N GLU A 60 -14.76 -11.50 3.49
CA GLU A 60 -14.07 -10.97 2.31
C GLU A 60 -14.78 -9.74 1.72
N ALA A 61 -16.12 -9.75 1.68
CA ALA A 61 -16.90 -8.60 1.24
C ALA A 61 -16.73 -7.40 2.19
N MET A 62 -16.66 -7.65 3.50
CA MET A 62 -16.37 -6.62 4.50
C MET A 62 -14.95 -6.06 4.31
N PHE A 63 -13.94 -6.92 4.14
CA PHE A 63 -12.57 -6.51 3.85
C PHE A 63 -12.50 -5.58 2.63
N ALA A 64 -13.07 -6.01 1.50
CA ALA A 64 -13.11 -5.21 0.27
C ALA A 64 -13.84 -3.87 0.50
N GLY A 65 -14.98 -3.88 1.21
CA GLY A 65 -15.71 -2.68 1.59
C GLY A 65 -14.87 -1.73 2.44
N PHE A 66 -14.16 -2.23 3.44
CA PHE A 66 -13.27 -1.43 4.27
C PHE A 66 -12.14 -0.82 3.46
N VAL A 67 -11.48 -1.57 2.58
CA VAL A 67 -10.42 -1.04 1.71
C VAL A 67 -10.93 0.12 0.87
N VAL A 68 -12.05 -0.05 0.17
CA VAL A 68 -12.64 1.01 -0.68
C VAL A 68 -13.01 2.24 0.12
N LEU A 69 -13.62 2.07 1.30
CA LEU A 69 -13.96 3.19 2.18
C LEU A 69 -12.73 3.94 2.70
N LEU A 70 -11.61 3.22 2.85
CA LEU A 70 -10.37 3.75 3.42
C LEU A 70 -9.41 4.34 2.37
N GLU A 71 -9.51 3.99 1.08
CA GLU A 71 -8.58 4.48 0.05
C GLU A 71 -8.54 6.01 -0.08
N VAL A 72 -9.71 6.66 -0.10
CA VAL A 72 -9.79 8.13 -0.21
C VAL A 72 -9.20 8.82 1.03
N PRO A 73 -9.61 8.48 2.27
CA PRO A 73 -9.03 9.12 3.45
C PRO A 73 -7.56 8.73 3.67
N SER A 74 -7.13 7.51 3.32
CA SER A 74 -5.73 7.10 3.45
C SER A 74 -4.83 7.83 2.46
N GLY A 75 -5.30 8.06 1.23
CA GLY A 75 -4.60 8.84 0.21
C GLY A 75 -4.39 10.28 0.67
N TYR A 76 -5.46 10.92 1.16
CA TYR A 76 -5.38 12.26 1.75
C TYR A 76 -4.42 12.31 2.94
N LEU A 77 -4.48 11.31 3.83
CA LEU A 77 -3.59 11.22 4.99
C LEU A 77 -2.12 11.06 4.57
N ALA A 78 -1.84 10.27 3.53
CA ALA A 78 -0.49 10.08 2.99
C ALA A 78 0.05 11.35 2.33
N ASP A 79 -0.80 12.08 1.62
CA ASP A 79 -0.45 13.38 1.04
C ASP A 79 -0.07 14.37 2.15
N MET A 80 -0.88 14.48 3.20
CA MET A 80 -0.62 15.37 4.33
C MET A 80 0.63 14.95 5.14
N LEU A 81 0.67 13.73 5.67
CA LEU A 81 1.63 13.35 6.70
C LEU A 81 3.02 12.98 6.16
N GLY A 82 3.13 12.51 4.93
CA GLY A 82 4.35 11.86 4.45
C GLY A 82 4.03 10.56 3.76
N ARG A 83 4.63 10.31 2.58
CA ARG A 83 4.54 8.97 1.97
C ARG A 83 5.26 7.95 2.85
N LYS A 84 6.44 8.29 3.38
CA LYS A 84 7.19 7.48 4.34
C LYS A 84 6.37 7.20 5.60
N LEU A 85 5.73 8.23 6.15
CA LEU A 85 4.98 8.07 7.40
C LEU A 85 3.75 7.18 7.16
N ALA A 86 3.04 7.37 6.05
CA ALA A 86 1.96 6.46 5.63
C ALA A 86 2.44 5.01 5.50
N LEU A 87 3.63 4.77 4.92
CA LEU A 87 4.20 3.42 4.83
C LEU A 87 4.55 2.84 6.21
N ILE A 88 5.06 3.65 7.14
CA ILE A 88 5.35 3.19 8.51
C ILE A 88 4.05 2.80 9.23
N LEU A 89 3.03 3.67 9.20
CA LEU A 89 1.74 3.41 9.83
C LEU A 89 1.04 2.21 9.19
N GLY A 90 1.02 2.15 7.86
CA GLY A 90 0.44 1.03 7.12
C GLY A 90 1.15 -0.28 7.45
N SER A 91 2.49 -0.29 7.50
CA SER A 91 3.25 -1.49 7.87
C SER A 91 3.04 -1.88 9.34
N ALA A 92 2.82 -0.92 10.23
CA ALA A 92 2.48 -1.20 11.63
C ALA A 92 1.10 -1.85 11.76
N CYS A 93 0.09 -1.31 11.05
CA CYS A 93 -1.24 -1.92 10.97
C CYS A 93 -1.17 -3.31 10.33
N TRP A 94 -0.31 -3.52 9.33
CA TRP A 94 -0.11 -4.81 8.69
C TRP A 94 0.45 -5.86 9.65
N LEU A 95 1.46 -5.49 10.45
CA LEU A 95 1.98 -6.36 11.49
C LEU A 95 0.92 -6.63 12.57
N LEU A 96 0.20 -5.59 12.99
CA LEU A 96 -0.82 -5.70 14.03
C LEU A 96 -1.99 -6.60 13.61
N SER A 97 -2.44 -6.53 12.35
CA SER A 97 -3.50 -7.41 11.86
C SER A 97 -3.07 -8.87 11.96
N HIS A 98 -1.87 -9.21 11.50
CA HIS A 98 -1.37 -10.58 11.57
C HIS A 98 -1.09 -11.05 13.00
N LEU A 99 -0.75 -10.14 13.92
CA LEU A 99 -0.74 -10.45 15.36
C LEU A 99 -2.14 -10.80 15.88
N PHE A 100 -3.19 -10.08 15.48
CA PHE A 100 -4.57 -10.46 15.83
C PHE A 100 -4.97 -11.81 15.26
N LEU A 101 -4.53 -12.12 14.03
CA LEU A 101 -4.81 -13.40 13.38
C LEU A 101 -4.27 -14.60 14.18
N LEU A 102 -3.12 -14.47 14.85
CA LEU A 102 -2.55 -15.52 15.71
C LEU A 102 -3.49 -15.94 16.86
N PHE A 103 -4.33 -15.02 17.34
CA PHE A 103 -5.24 -15.24 18.46
C PHE A 103 -6.71 -15.31 18.01
N ALA A 104 -6.96 -15.38 16.70
CA ALA A 104 -8.31 -15.42 16.16
C ALA A 104 -8.98 -16.77 16.47
N THR A 105 -10.18 -16.70 17.03
CA THR A 105 -10.96 -17.88 17.47
C THR A 105 -12.35 -17.95 16.86
N ASP A 106 -12.85 -16.84 16.34
CA ASP A 106 -14.23 -16.68 15.91
C ASP A 106 -14.37 -15.61 14.82
N PHE A 107 -15.56 -15.52 14.24
CA PHE A 107 -15.88 -14.59 13.17
C PHE A 107 -15.52 -13.12 13.49
N TRP A 108 -15.80 -12.63 14.70
CA TRP A 108 -15.56 -11.23 15.05
C TRP A 108 -14.08 -10.93 15.25
N SER A 109 -13.31 -11.89 15.78
CA SER A 109 -11.86 -11.78 15.83
C SER A 109 -11.24 -11.69 14.42
N LEU A 110 -11.83 -12.38 13.43
CA LEU A 110 -11.43 -12.28 12.03
C LEU A 110 -11.86 -10.96 11.38
N VAL A 111 -13.04 -10.43 11.71
CA VAL A 111 -13.44 -9.06 11.27
C VAL A 111 -12.43 -8.02 11.75
N LEU A 112 -11.93 -8.15 12.99
CA LEU A 112 -10.89 -7.25 13.51
C LEU A 112 -9.57 -7.39 12.73
N PHE A 113 -9.18 -8.62 12.39
CA PHE A 113 -8.04 -8.89 11.50
C PHE A 113 -8.22 -8.19 10.15
N GLU A 114 -9.34 -8.43 9.45
CA GLU A 114 -9.62 -7.87 8.13
C GLU A 114 -9.70 -6.34 8.16
N PHE A 115 -10.37 -5.76 9.14
CA PHE A 115 -10.47 -4.31 9.27
C PHE A 115 -9.10 -3.66 9.45
N THR A 116 -8.25 -4.23 10.31
CA THR A 116 -6.90 -3.73 10.55
C THR A 116 -6.01 -3.93 9.33
N ALA A 117 -6.16 -5.06 8.62
CA ALA A 117 -5.48 -5.32 7.36
C ALA A 117 -5.93 -4.35 6.25
N ALA A 118 -7.21 -3.99 6.20
CA ALA A 118 -7.74 -3.03 5.23
C ALA A 118 -7.14 -1.63 5.41
N ILE A 119 -6.98 -1.17 6.66
CA ILE A 119 -6.27 0.08 6.97
C ILE A 119 -4.83 0.04 6.45
N ALA A 120 -4.14 -1.07 6.71
CA ALA A 120 -2.77 -1.27 6.25
C ALA A 120 -2.67 -1.24 4.71
N VAL A 121 -3.53 -1.99 4.02
CA VAL A 121 -3.59 -2.03 2.56
C VAL A 121 -3.89 -0.65 1.99
N ALA A 122 -4.88 0.07 2.53
CA ALA A 122 -5.23 1.40 2.05
C ALA A 122 -4.10 2.42 2.24
N LEU A 123 -3.29 2.32 3.31
CA LEU A 123 -2.16 3.23 3.55
C LEU A 123 -0.93 2.89 2.70
N ILE A 124 -0.63 1.60 2.53
CA ILE A 124 0.53 1.15 1.76
C ILE A 124 0.26 1.30 0.27
N SER A 125 -0.96 0.94 -0.17
CA SER A 125 -1.42 1.10 -1.54
C SER A 125 -1.30 2.57 -1.96
N GLY A 126 -0.63 2.82 -3.07
CA GLY A 126 -0.35 4.17 -3.58
C GLY A 126 0.87 4.83 -2.96
N SER A 127 1.10 4.70 -1.65
CA SER A 127 2.23 5.38 -0.97
C SER A 127 3.60 4.85 -1.39
N ASP A 128 3.73 3.55 -1.64
CA ASP A 128 5.03 2.94 -1.97
C ASP A 128 5.51 3.28 -3.39
N ILE A 129 4.63 3.16 -4.38
CA ILE A 129 4.91 3.53 -5.76
C ILE A 129 5.03 5.05 -5.90
N ALA A 130 4.23 5.84 -5.19
CA ALA A 130 4.38 7.29 -5.17
C ALA A 130 5.75 7.69 -4.62
N LEU A 131 6.17 7.16 -3.47
CA LEU A 131 7.49 7.44 -2.91
C LEU A 131 8.63 7.00 -3.84
N LEU A 132 8.47 5.86 -4.53
CA LEU A 132 9.44 5.41 -5.52
C LEU A 132 9.57 6.41 -6.67
N TYR A 133 8.44 6.83 -7.23
CA TYR A 133 8.41 7.78 -8.34
C TYR A 133 8.99 9.13 -7.92
N ASP A 134 8.54 9.67 -6.79
CA ASP A 134 9.00 10.95 -6.24
C ASP A 134 10.51 10.92 -5.95
N SER A 135 11.03 9.81 -5.42
CA SER A 135 12.46 9.63 -5.18
C SER A 135 13.26 9.65 -6.48
N LEU A 136 12.78 8.98 -7.53
CA LEU A 136 13.45 8.93 -8.82
C LEU A 136 13.32 10.24 -9.60
N LEU A 137 12.20 10.95 -9.42
CA LEU A 137 11.97 12.29 -9.95
C LEU A 137 12.94 13.29 -9.31
N ALA A 138 13.10 13.26 -7.99
CA ALA A 138 14.06 14.09 -7.26
C ALA A 138 15.53 13.79 -7.62
N LEU A 139 15.82 12.59 -8.15
CA LEU A 139 17.14 12.20 -8.64
C LEU A 139 17.38 12.54 -10.11
N ASP A 140 16.40 13.13 -10.80
CA ASP A 140 16.43 13.47 -12.23
C ASP A 140 16.68 12.24 -13.13
N VAL A 141 16.07 11.11 -12.77
CA VAL A 141 16.13 9.87 -13.55
C VAL A 141 15.19 9.95 -14.76
N ASP A 142 15.56 9.34 -15.87
CA ASP A 142 14.74 9.29 -17.09
C ASP A 142 13.49 8.41 -16.94
N GLU A 143 12.39 8.75 -17.64
CA GLU A 143 11.12 8.00 -17.54
C GLU A 143 11.22 6.51 -17.84
N PRO A 144 11.96 6.05 -18.88
CA PRO A 144 12.17 4.63 -19.11
C PRO A 144 12.76 3.91 -17.88
N THR A 145 13.74 4.53 -17.21
CA THR A 145 14.33 3.97 -15.99
C THR A 145 13.37 3.99 -14.80
N LYS A 146 12.53 5.03 -14.65
CA LYS A 146 11.46 5.03 -13.63
C LYS A 146 10.48 3.89 -13.83
N LEU A 147 10.03 3.69 -15.07
CA LEU A 147 9.12 2.60 -15.41
C LEU A 147 9.74 1.22 -15.15
N ARG A 148 11.03 1.04 -15.46
CA ARG A 148 11.77 -0.19 -15.11
C ARG A 148 11.84 -0.41 -13.60
N ALA A 149 12.04 0.64 -12.80
CA ALA A 149 12.07 0.53 -11.35
C ALA A 149 10.72 0.08 -10.77
N MET A 150 9.61 0.66 -11.25
CA MET A 150 8.26 0.22 -10.90
C MET A 150 8.02 -1.24 -11.31
N GLY A 151 8.44 -1.62 -12.52
CA GLY A 151 8.36 -3.00 -13.00
C GLY A 151 9.14 -4.00 -12.14
N ARG A 152 10.31 -3.60 -11.62
CA ARG A 152 11.09 -4.40 -10.66
C ARG A 152 10.36 -4.58 -9.34
N VAL A 153 9.76 -3.53 -8.80
CA VAL A 153 8.92 -3.62 -7.59
C VAL A 153 7.77 -4.60 -7.80
N GLN A 154 7.05 -4.50 -8.92
CA GLN A 154 5.94 -5.40 -9.22
C GLN A 154 6.41 -6.86 -9.41
N SER A 155 7.54 -7.05 -10.09
CA SER A 155 8.14 -8.37 -10.26
C SER A 155 8.53 -8.99 -8.91
N ALA A 156 9.13 -8.20 -8.01
CA ALA A 156 9.49 -8.65 -6.67
C ALA A 156 8.26 -9.07 -5.86
N ARG A 157 7.14 -8.35 -5.96
CA ARG A 157 5.87 -8.76 -5.34
C ARG A 157 5.39 -10.12 -5.87
N SER A 158 5.35 -10.29 -7.19
CA SER A 158 4.90 -11.55 -7.80
C SER A 158 5.78 -12.73 -7.41
N TRP A 159 7.11 -12.55 -7.40
CA TRP A 159 8.02 -13.60 -6.94
C TRP A 159 7.85 -13.91 -5.46
N SER A 160 7.65 -12.89 -4.62
CA SER A 160 7.35 -13.08 -3.19
C SER A 160 6.11 -13.95 -3.01
N GLN A 161 5.00 -13.59 -3.65
CA GLN A 161 3.74 -14.34 -3.59
C GLN A 161 3.92 -15.80 -4.03
N ALA A 162 4.65 -16.04 -5.12
CA ALA A 162 4.90 -17.40 -5.59
C ALA A 162 5.70 -18.23 -4.56
N ILE A 163 6.77 -17.65 -4.00
CA ILE A 163 7.60 -18.31 -3.00
C ILE A 163 6.81 -18.57 -1.71
N THR A 164 6.06 -17.58 -1.22
CA THR A 164 5.30 -17.70 0.01
C THR A 164 4.09 -18.60 -0.13
N ALA A 165 3.47 -18.67 -1.31
CA ALA A 165 2.37 -19.61 -1.56
C ALA A 165 2.85 -21.06 -1.45
N ILE A 166 4.01 -21.37 -2.02
CA ILE A 166 4.64 -22.71 -1.87
C ILE A 166 5.00 -22.95 -0.41
N LEU A 167 5.60 -21.98 0.27
CA LEU A 167 5.97 -22.07 1.67
C LEU A 167 4.74 -22.33 2.57
N GLY A 168 3.63 -21.61 2.34
CA GLY A 168 2.38 -21.76 3.09
C GLY A 168 1.75 -23.13 2.91
N GLY A 169 1.67 -23.60 1.66
CA GLY A 169 1.18 -24.94 1.36
C GLY A 169 2.05 -26.06 1.95
N MET A 170 3.36 -25.85 2.09
CA MET A 170 4.24 -26.80 2.77
C MET A 170 4.09 -26.74 4.29
N LEU A 171 4.01 -25.54 4.88
CA LEU A 171 3.92 -25.34 6.33
C LEU A 171 2.63 -25.92 6.93
N VAL A 172 1.51 -25.86 6.20
CA VAL A 172 0.22 -26.34 6.70
C VAL A 172 0.17 -27.86 6.91
N ILE A 173 1.11 -28.62 6.33
CA ILE A 173 1.20 -30.09 6.49
C ILE A 173 1.42 -30.45 7.97
N TRP A 174 2.10 -29.61 8.74
CA TRP A 174 2.31 -29.80 10.17
C TRP A 174 1.12 -29.30 10.99
N SER A 175 0.75 -28.03 10.81
CA SER A 175 -0.44 -27.40 11.39
C SER A 175 -0.58 -25.97 10.85
N PHE A 176 -1.65 -25.26 11.22
CA PHE A 176 -1.80 -23.84 10.87
C PHE A 176 -0.86 -22.92 11.65
N GLU A 177 -0.42 -23.30 12.86
CA GLU A 177 0.38 -22.44 13.73
C GLU A 177 1.72 -21.98 13.09
N PRO A 178 2.56 -22.86 12.49
CA PRO A 178 3.75 -22.43 11.76
C PRO A 178 3.46 -21.48 10.60
N VAL A 179 2.31 -21.63 9.92
CA VAL A 179 1.89 -20.75 8.82
C VAL A 179 1.64 -19.34 9.35
N LEU A 180 0.88 -19.22 10.45
CA LEU A 180 0.55 -17.94 11.06
C LEU A 180 1.78 -17.25 11.66
N VAL A 181 2.66 -18.01 12.32
CA VAL A 181 3.92 -17.48 12.86
C VAL A 181 4.82 -16.99 11.72
N ALA A 182 4.99 -17.80 10.67
CA ALA A 182 5.77 -17.39 9.50
C ALA A 182 5.19 -16.13 8.86
N GLN A 183 3.87 -16.08 8.65
CA GLN A 183 3.18 -14.90 8.10
C GLN A 183 3.46 -13.65 8.95
N THR A 184 3.39 -13.75 10.27
CA THR A 184 3.64 -12.63 11.19
C THR A 184 5.10 -12.16 11.11
N LEU A 185 6.06 -13.09 10.98
CA LEU A 185 7.48 -12.75 10.79
C LEU A 185 7.71 -12.00 9.47
N PHE A 186 7.07 -12.43 8.37
CA PHE A 186 7.12 -11.70 7.10
C PHE A 186 6.48 -10.31 7.21
N ALA A 187 5.35 -10.19 7.91
CA ALA A 187 4.65 -8.92 8.15
C ALA A 187 5.47 -7.92 9.01
N ALA A 188 6.42 -8.40 9.83
CA ALA A 188 7.36 -7.53 10.55
C ALA A 188 8.43 -6.91 9.63
N GLY A 189 8.75 -7.57 8.51
CA GLY A 189 9.70 -7.12 7.50
C GLY A 189 9.46 -5.70 6.98
N PRO A 190 8.28 -5.38 6.40
CA PRO A 190 8.01 -4.04 5.90
C PRO A 190 8.01 -2.99 7.02
N PHE A 191 7.57 -3.34 8.23
CA PHE A 191 7.58 -2.42 9.38
C PHE A 191 8.99 -1.96 9.73
N VAL A 192 9.94 -2.90 9.85
CA VAL A 192 11.34 -2.57 10.13
C VAL A 192 11.97 -1.80 8.96
N LEU A 193 11.71 -2.24 7.72
CA LEU A 193 12.30 -1.62 6.52
C LEU A 193 11.76 -0.22 6.25
N ALA A 194 10.51 0.07 6.59
CA ALA A 194 9.88 1.37 6.37
C ALA A 194 10.63 2.51 7.09
N PHE A 195 11.22 2.26 8.26
CA PHE A 195 12.04 3.25 8.97
C PHE A 195 13.30 3.65 8.20
N THR A 196 13.82 2.75 7.36
CA THR A 196 15.02 3.01 6.55
C THR A 196 14.73 3.85 5.30
N LEU A 197 13.45 4.05 4.95
CA LEU A 197 13.06 4.88 3.82
C LEU A 197 13.35 6.36 4.10
N VAL A 198 13.46 7.13 3.03
CA VAL A 198 13.72 8.57 3.07
C VAL A 198 12.58 9.25 2.35
N GLU A 199 11.98 10.27 2.97
CA GLU A 199 10.91 11.05 2.34
C GLU A 199 11.50 11.84 1.15
N ALA A 200 10.84 11.79 0.01
CA ALA A 200 11.21 12.60 -1.14
C ALA A 200 10.80 14.08 -0.89
N PRO A 201 11.60 15.07 -1.35
CA PRO A 201 11.22 16.47 -1.24
C PRO A 201 9.88 16.71 -1.94
N ARG A 202 8.98 17.39 -1.23
CA ARG A 202 7.64 17.74 -1.72
C ARG A 202 7.68 19.12 -2.35
N SER A 203 6.99 19.31 -3.47
CA SER A 203 6.58 20.66 -3.86
C SER A 203 5.57 21.17 -2.82
N ASP A 204 5.91 22.28 -2.15
CA ASP A 204 5.05 22.88 -1.12
C ASP A 204 3.63 23.13 -1.67
N PRO A 205 2.56 22.59 -1.07
CA PRO A 205 1.19 22.73 -1.58
C PRO A 205 0.53 24.07 -1.24
N SER A 206 1.29 25.14 -1.00
CA SER A 206 0.78 26.38 -0.41
C SER A 206 -0.24 27.16 -1.27
N ASP A 207 -0.68 26.64 -2.43
CA ASP A 207 -1.70 27.29 -3.27
C ASP A 207 -2.87 26.42 -3.80
N ASP A 208 -2.94 25.08 -3.58
CA ASP A 208 -3.87 24.26 -4.40
C ASP A 208 -4.79 23.24 -3.70
N HIS A 209 -4.81 23.13 -2.37
CA HIS A 209 -5.69 22.12 -1.73
C HIS A 209 -7.18 22.52 -1.70
N ARG A 210 -7.51 23.82 -1.64
CA ARG A 210 -8.91 24.29 -1.71
C ARG A 210 -9.46 24.27 -3.14
N THR A 211 -8.61 24.45 -4.14
CA THR A 211 -8.99 24.38 -5.56
C THR A 211 -9.21 22.94 -6.01
N ASN A 212 -8.39 21.98 -5.54
CA ASN A 212 -8.49 20.61 -6.04
C ASN A 212 -9.78 19.89 -5.60
N VAL A 213 -10.25 20.09 -4.36
CA VAL A 213 -11.55 19.53 -3.91
C VAL A 213 -12.72 20.19 -4.66
N ARG A 214 -12.63 21.50 -4.94
CA ARG A 214 -13.63 22.22 -5.75
C ARG A 214 -13.65 21.73 -7.19
N ASN A 215 -12.49 21.51 -7.80
CA ASN A 215 -12.35 21.04 -9.18
C ASN A 215 -12.83 19.59 -9.35
N VAL A 216 -12.57 18.70 -8.38
CA VAL A 216 -13.12 17.33 -8.40
C VAL A 216 -14.63 17.37 -8.25
N THR A 217 -15.17 18.24 -7.39
CA THR A 217 -16.63 18.40 -7.26
C THR A 217 -17.26 18.97 -8.53
N GLU A 218 -16.62 19.94 -9.18
CA GLU A 218 -17.04 20.51 -10.48
C GLU A 218 -16.91 19.52 -11.65
N MET A 219 -16.03 18.52 -11.55
CA MET A 219 -15.89 17.45 -12.55
C MET A 219 -17.03 16.42 -12.50
N PHE A 220 -17.62 16.20 -11.32
CA PHE A 220 -18.77 15.29 -11.14
C PHE A 220 -20.14 15.97 -11.27
N LEU A 221 -20.19 17.30 -11.38
CA LEU A 221 -21.41 18.02 -11.69
C LEU A 221 -21.70 17.96 -13.20
N PRO A 222 -22.96 17.72 -13.62
CA PRO A 222 -23.31 17.72 -15.03
C PRO A 222 -23.01 19.11 -15.62
N ARG A 223 -22.09 19.17 -16.59
CA ARG A 223 -21.87 20.39 -17.38
C ARG A 223 -23.16 20.75 -18.09
N ASP A 224 -23.61 21.98 -17.92
CA ASP A 224 -24.76 22.53 -18.62
C ASP A 224 -24.52 22.42 -20.15
N THR A 225 -25.33 21.60 -20.82
CA THR A 225 -25.18 21.27 -22.25
C THR A 225 -25.76 22.35 -23.17
N SER A 226 -26.13 23.51 -22.63
CA SER A 226 -26.78 24.60 -23.36
C SER A 226 -25.88 25.29 -24.42
N GLU A 227 -24.55 25.15 -24.35
CA GLU A 227 -23.62 25.78 -25.31
C GLU A 227 -23.39 24.97 -26.61
N ILE A 228 -23.86 23.72 -26.71
CA ILE A 228 -23.62 22.89 -27.91
C ILE A 228 -24.59 23.21 -29.08
N CYS A 229 -25.64 24.01 -28.86
CA CYS A 229 -26.68 24.28 -29.87
C CYS A 229 -26.51 25.56 -30.72
N LEU A 230 -25.47 26.38 -30.53
CA LEU A 230 -25.36 27.67 -31.25
C LEU A 230 -24.31 27.74 -32.37
N SER A 231 -23.77 26.61 -32.84
CA SER A 231 -22.90 26.57 -34.04
C SER A 231 -23.52 25.82 -35.23
N ARG A 232 -24.74 26.18 -35.62
CA ARG A 232 -25.31 25.84 -36.93
C ARG A 232 -25.61 27.10 -37.73
#